data_AF-A0A5C5SJP0-F1
#
_entry.id   AF-A0A5C5SJP0-F1
#
_cell.length_a   1.000
_cell.length_b   1.000
_cell.length_c   1.000
_cell.angle_alpha   90.00
_cell.angle_beta   90.00
_cell.angle_gamma   90.00
#
_symmetry.space_group_name_H-M   'P 1'
#
loop_
_entity.id
_entity.type
_entity.pdbx_description
1 polymer ?
#
loop_
_entity_poly.entity_id
_entity_poly.type
_entity_poly.pdbx_seq_one_letter_code
_entity_poly.pdbx_strand_id
1 'polypeptide(L)'
;MASADAYLDARAEFERHNEDVKALASVLSQVARALAQRPGHFSFTNCSVMLPPPASTWPFAVGVDANDWRSPQQIHALLAKWHEARSAMIKAWQDLPEHWRRGVQPPPTVM
;
A
#
# COMPACT_ATOMS: atom_id res chain seq x y z
N MET A 1 25.61 14.45 12.94
CA MET A 1 24.73 14.24 14.10
C MET A 1 23.35 13.89 13.57
N ALA A 2 22.81 12.71 13.88
CA ALA A 2 21.41 12.42 13.58
C ALA A 2 20.53 13.26 14.51
N SER A 3 19.60 14.01 13.95
CA SER A 3 18.64 14.83 14.70
C SER A 3 17.33 14.06 14.89
N ALA A 4 16.54 14.45 15.90
CA ALA A 4 15.18 13.94 16.03
C ALA A 4 14.32 14.26 14.80
N ASP A 5 14.56 15.39 14.15
CA ASP A 5 13.88 15.76 12.90
C ASP A 5 14.14 14.73 11.79
N ALA A 6 15.39 14.28 11.62
CA ALA A 6 15.73 13.25 10.64
C ALA A 6 15.02 11.91 10.92
N TYR A 7 14.80 11.56 12.19
CA TYR A 7 13.99 10.39 12.55
C TYR A 7 12.51 10.59 12.23
N LEU A 8 11.95 11.75 12.56
CA LEU A 8 10.54 12.07 12.30
C LEU A 8 10.22 12.10 10.81
N ASP A 9 11.12 12.65 9.98
CA ASP A 9 10.99 12.65 8.53
C ASP A 9 11.02 11.21 7.96
N ALA A 10 12.01 10.41 8.39
CA ALA A 10 12.12 9.02 7.96
C ALA A 10 10.89 8.18 8.39
N ARG A 11 10.33 8.47 9.56
CA ARG A 11 9.11 7.84 10.05
C ARG A 11 7.89 8.24 9.21
N ALA A 12 7.72 9.54 8.90
CA ALA A 12 6.61 10.01 8.08
C ALA A 12 6.67 9.41 6.67
N GLU A 13 7.85 9.29 6.08
CA GLU A 13 8.06 8.63 4.80
C GLU A 13 7.71 7.14 4.84
N PHE A 14 8.12 6.43 5.90
CA PHE A 14 7.72 5.04 6.12
C PHE A 14 6.19 4.91 6.25
N GLU A 15 5.55 5.76 7.07
CA GLU A 15 4.09 5.72 7.28
C GLU A 15 3.34 5.93 5.95
N ARG A 16 3.78 6.88 5.11
CA ARG A 16 3.22 7.09 3.77
C ARG A 16 3.28 5.82 2.90
N HIS A 17 4.45 5.21 2.80
CA HIS A 17 4.60 3.99 1.99
C HIS A 17 3.90 2.78 2.60
N ASN A 18 3.76 2.74 3.92
CA ASN A 18 3.01 1.70 4.61
C ASN A 18 1.50 1.80 4.31
N GLU A 19 0.94 3.01 4.27
CA GLU A 19 -0.44 3.22 3.84
C GLU A 19 -0.64 2.87 2.35
N ASP A 20 0.32 3.18 1.47
CA ASP A 20 0.28 2.75 0.07
C ASP A 20 0.22 1.21 -0.08
N VAL A 21 1.01 0.47 0.72
CA VAL A 21 1.02 -1.00 0.73
C VAL A 21 -0.31 -1.55 1.26
N LYS A 22 -0.87 -0.96 2.31
CA LYS A 22 -2.19 -1.35 2.84
C LYS A 22 -3.31 -1.11 1.82
N ALA A 23 -3.28 0.03 1.12
CA ALA A 23 -4.24 0.35 0.08
C ALA A 23 -4.19 -0.70 -1.04
N LEU A 24 -3.00 -1.06 -1.52
CA LEU A 24 -2.82 -2.13 -2.49
C LEU A 24 -3.38 -3.48 -1.97
N ALA A 25 -3.06 -3.86 -0.73
CA ALA A 25 -3.55 -5.10 -0.13
C ALA A 25 -5.09 -5.15 -0.03
N SER A 26 -5.72 -4.01 0.27
CA SER A 26 -7.17 -3.86 0.30
C SER A 26 -7.79 -4.13 -1.08
N VAL A 27 -7.25 -3.49 -2.13
CA VAL A 27 -7.71 -3.70 -3.52
C VAL A 27 -7.54 -5.15 -3.95
N LEU A 28 -6.38 -5.76 -3.71
CA LEU A 28 -6.14 -7.17 -4.03
C LEU A 28 -7.13 -8.09 -3.30
N SER A 29 -7.42 -7.82 -2.04
CA SER A 29 -8.40 -8.59 -1.25
C SER A 29 -9.81 -8.45 -1.80
N GLN A 30 -10.21 -7.25 -2.21
CA GLN A 30 -11.52 -6.99 -2.81
C GLN A 30 -11.66 -7.73 -4.15
N VAL A 31 -10.66 -7.65 -5.02
CA VAL A 31 -10.64 -8.36 -6.31
C VAL A 31 -10.69 -9.88 -6.10
N ALA A 32 -9.83 -10.42 -5.23
CA ALA A 32 -9.79 -11.84 -4.94
C ALA A 32 -11.14 -12.35 -4.43
N ARG A 33 -11.78 -11.60 -3.51
CA ARG A 33 -13.11 -11.93 -2.99
C ARG A 33 -14.18 -11.88 -4.07
N ALA A 34 -14.18 -10.84 -4.91
CA ALA A 34 -15.17 -10.68 -5.98
C ALA A 34 -15.09 -11.82 -7.00
N LEU A 35 -13.87 -12.16 -7.43
CA LEU A 35 -13.62 -13.28 -8.35
C LEU A 35 -13.98 -14.63 -7.74
N ALA A 36 -13.72 -14.85 -6.45
CA ALA A 36 -14.04 -16.11 -5.77
C ALA A 36 -15.56 -16.29 -5.58
N GLN A 37 -16.30 -15.22 -5.28
CA GLN A 37 -17.72 -15.31 -4.93
C GLN A 37 -18.64 -15.19 -6.14
N ARG A 38 -18.37 -14.27 -7.06
CA ARG A 38 -19.26 -13.93 -8.19
C ARG A 38 -18.45 -13.42 -9.39
N PRO A 39 -17.63 -14.27 -10.04
CA PRO A 39 -16.74 -13.84 -11.13
C PRO A 39 -17.51 -13.24 -12.32
N GLY A 40 -18.72 -13.73 -12.61
CA GLY A 40 -19.56 -13.19 -13.68
C GLY A 40 -20.10 -11.78 -13.42
N HIS A 41 -19.98 -11.25 -12.20
CA HIS A 41 -20.42 -9.90 -11.82
C HIS A 41 -19.24 -8.98 -11.46
N PHE A 42 -18.00 -9.40 -11.74
CA PHE A 42 -16.83 -8.56 -11.50
C PHE A 42 -16.43 -7.85 -12.79
N SER A 43 -16.08 -6.56 -12.69
CA SER A 43 -15.55 -5.81 -13.82
C SER A 43 -14.51 -4.80 -13.34
N PHE A 44 -13.55 -4.50 -14.21
CA PHE A 44 -12.71 -3.32 -14.03
C PHE A 44 -13.36 -2.12 -14.69
N THR A 45 -13.48 -1.01 -13.97
CA THR A 45 -13.81 0.30 -14.57
C THR A 45 -12.55 0.92 -15.15
N ASN A 46 -12.70 1.89 -16.06
CA ASN A 46 -11.56 2.57 -16.71
C ASN A 46 -10.60 1.63 -17.46
N CYS A 47 -11.10 0.46 -17.88
CA CYS A 47 -10.37 -0.48 -18.71
C CYS A 47 -10.76 -0.31 -20.19
N SER A 48 -9.80 -0.46 -21.10
CA SER A 48 -10.06 -0.39 -22.55
C SER A 48 -10.81 -1.62 -23.09
N VAL A 49 -10.98 -2.65 -22.27
CA VAL A 49 -11.68 -3.90 -22.63
C VAL A 49 -13.09 -3.85 -22.05
N MET A 50 -14.10 -3.85 -22.92
CA MET A 50 -15.49 -3.97 -22.51
C MET A 50 -15.90 -5.45 -22.38
N LEU A 51 -16.56 -5.78 -21.27
CA LEU A 51 -17.22 -7.06 -21.13
C LEU A 51 -18.46 -7.12 -22.04
N PRO A 52 -18.89 -8.33 -22.48
CA PRO A 52 -20.08 -8.46 -23.31
C PRO A 52 -21.33 -7.93 -22.59
N PRO A 53 -22.36 -7.46 -23.33
CA PRO A 53 -23.51 -6.74 -22.78
C PRO A 53 -24.25 -7.40 -21.60
N PRO A 54 -24.43 -8.73 -21.49
CA PRO A 54 -25.08 -9.26 -20.30
C PRO A 54 -24.20 -9.15 -19.05
N ALA A 55 -22.87 -8.99 -19.13
CA ALA A 55 -21.97 -8.87 -17.98
C ALA A 55 -21.76 -7.40 -17.55
N SER A 56 -21.87 -6.46 -18.48
CA SER A 56 -21.60 -5.03 -18.26
C SER A 56 -22.74 -4.25 -17.59
N THR A 57 -23.96 -4.80 -17.55
CA THR A 57 -25.15 -4.10 -17.06
C THR A 57 -25.71 -4.67 -15.75
N TRP A 58 -24.92 -5.47 -15.01
CA TRP A 58 -25.41 -6.06 -13.76
C TRP A 58 -25.54 -5.01 -12.65
N PRO A 59 -26.72 -4.87 -12.02
CA PRO A 59 -26.97 -3.87 -10.98
C PRO A 59 -26.17 -4.10 -9.68
N PHE A 60 -25.46 -5.23 -9.56
CA PHE A 60 -24.60 -5.56 -8.42
C PHE A 60 -23.16 -5.86 -8.84
N ALA A 61 -22.71 -5.32 -9.96
CA ALA A 61 -21.34 -5.53 -10.40
C ALA A 61 -20.35 -4.90 -9.42
N VAL A 62 -19.35 -5.67 -8.98
CA VAL A 62 -18.23 -5.12 -8.19
C VAL A 62 -17.26 -4.52 -9.20
N GLY A 63 -17.17 -3.19 -9.20
CA GLY A 63 -16.24 -2.41 -10.02
C GLY A 63 -14.98 -2.08 -9.24
N VAL A 64 -13.80 -2.41 -9.79
CA VAL A 64 -12.51 -1.91 -9.32
C VAL A 64 -11.92 -1.03 -10.41
N ASP A 65 -11.35 0.12 -10.06
CA ASP A 65 -10.67 0.97 -11.04
C ASP A 65 -9.44 0.24 -11.59
N ALA A 66 -9.34 0.11 -12.90
CA ALA A 66 -8.18 -0.49 -13.55
C ALA A 66 -6.87 0.26 -13.22
N ASN A 67 -6.94 1.56 -12.90
CA ASN A 67 -5.76 2.33 -12.49
C ASN A 67 -5.24 1.95 -11.10
N ASP A 68 -6.11 1.41 -10.24
CA ASP A 68 -5.71 0.87 -8.94
C ASP A 68 -5.09 -0.54 -9.06
N TRP A 69 -5.29 -1.19 -10.21
CA TRP A 69 -4.68 -2.48 -10.54
C TRP A 69 -3.22 -2.30 -10.97
N ARG A 70 -2.34 -2.24 -9.98
CA ARG A 70 -0.90 -2.07 -10.19
C ARG A 70 -0.28 -3.29 -10.89
N SER A 71 0.59 -3.03 -11.86
CA SER A 71 1.39 -4.06 -12.53
C SER A 71 2.39 -4.70 -11.56
N PRO A 72 2.91 -5.90 -11.86
CA PRO A 72 3.96 -6.52 -11.05
C PRO A 72 5.17 -5.61 -10.81
N GLN A 73 5.57 -4.83 -11.82
CA GLN A 73 6.67 -3.87 -11.70
C GLN A 73 6.34 -2.73 -10.75
N GLN A 74 5.11 -2.19 -10.80
CA GLN A 74 4.66 -1.14 -9.88
C GLN A 74 4.54 -1.66 -8.44
N ILE A 75 4.09 -2.90 -8.25
CA ILE A 75 4.03 -3.56 -6.93
C ILE A 75 5.44 -3.74 -6.38
N HIS A 76 6.37 -4.27 -7.16
CA HIS A 76 7.76 -4.45 -6.73
C HIS A 76 8.42 -3.09 -6.41
N ALA A 77 8.21 -2.07 -7.24
CA ALA A 77 8.72 -0.73 -6.96
C ALA A 77 8.16 -0.14 -5.66
N LEU A 78 6.88 -0.34 -5.36
CA LEU A 78 6.28 0.07 -4.08
C LEU A 78 6.93 -0.67 -2.91
N LEU A 79 7.08 -1.99 -2.99
CA LEU A 79 7.70 -2.80 -1.93
C LEU A 79 9.16 -2.40 -1.70
N ALA A 80 9.92 -2.12 -2.76
CA ALA A 80 11.28 -1.62 -2.66
C ALA A 80 11.34 -0.29 -1.88
N LYS A 81 10.48 0.68 -2.21
CA LYS A 81 10.37 1.96 -1.48
C LYS A 81 9.97 1.76 -0.02
N TRP A 82 9.05 0.83 0.25
CA TRP A 82 8.65 0.49 1.62
C TRP A 82 9.82 -0.09 2.42
N HIS A 83 10.59 -1.02 1.83
CA HIS A 83 11.76 -1.62 2.48
C HIS A 83 12.88 -0.60 2.73
N GLU A 84 13.11 0.30 1.77
CA GLU A 84 14.07 1.39 1.89
C GLU A 84 13.69 2.35 3.01
N ALA A 85 12.44 2.85 3.02
CA ALA A 85 11.93 3.75 4.05
C ALA A 85 11.96 3.10 5.45
N ARG A 86 11.61 1.82 5.54
CA ARG A 86 11.71 1.06 6.81
C ARG A 86 13.15 0.99 7.30
N SER A 87 14.09 0.69 6.41
CA SER A 87 15.52 0.60 6.75
C SER A 87 16.07 1.95 7.20
N ALA A 88 15.70 3.03 6.49
CA ALA A 88 16.08 4.40 6.84
C ALA A 88 15.54 4.81 8.23
N MET A 89 14.26 4.53 8.51
CA MET A 89 13.64 4.81 9.82
C MET A 89 14.32 4.02 10.95
N ILE A 90 14.60 2.72 10.75
CA ILE A 90 15.29 1.89 11.75
C ILE A 90 16.69 2.42 12.02
N LYS A 91 17.43 2.78 10.96
CA LYS A 91 18.77 3.37 11.10
C LYS A 91 18.71 4.71 11.85
N ALA A 92 17.80 5.60 11.47
CA ALA A 92 17.63 6.89 12.15
C ALA A 92 17.26 6.73 13.64
N TRP A 93 16.46 5.71 13.97
CA TRP A 93 16.16 5.36 15.36
C TRP A 93 17.38 4.88 16.15
N GLN A 94 18.21 4.03 15.53
CA GLN A 94 19.44 3.52 16.14
C GLN A 94 20.46 4.65 16.37
N ASP A 95 20.54 5.59 15.44
CA ASP A 95 21.43 6.76 15.52
C ASP A 95 20.91 7.84 16.49
N LEU A 96 19.62 7.78 16.88
CA LEU A 96 19.01 8.75 17.79
C LEU A 96 19.53 8.55 19.23
N PRO A 97 20.06 9.59 19.90
CA PRO A 97 20.53 9.48 21.28
C PRO A 97 19.41 9.10 22.25
N GLU A 98 19.72 8.29 23.27
CA GLU A 98 18.72 7.73 24.21
C GLU A 98 17.85 8.77 24.91
N HIS A 99 18.40 9.95 25.19
CA HIS A 99 17.64 11.03 25.84
C HIS A 99 16.52 11.60 24.96
N TRP A 100 16.63 11.49 23.62
CA TRP A 100 15.56 11.90 22.70
C TRP A 100 14.52 10.80 22.48
N ARG A 101 14.91 9.52 22.60
CA ARG A 101 14.01 8.38 22.37
C ARG A 101 12.77 8.36 23.28
N ARG A 102 12.84 8.97 24.47
CA ARG A 102 11.69 9.09 25.39
C ARG A 102 10.58 9.99 24.86
N GLY A 103 10.89 10.94 23.96
CA GLY A 103 9.94 11.92 23.43
C GLY A 103 9.33 11.53 22.09
N VAL A 104 9.75 10.41 21.49
CA VAL A 104 9.29 9.98 20.17
C VAL A 104 8.80 8.54 20.21
N GLN A 105 7.81 8.22 19.37
CA GLN A 105 7.34 6.85 19.26
C GLN A 105 8.40 5.96 18.59
N PRO A 106 8.60 4.70 19.02
CA PRO A 106 9.54 3.79 18.39
C PRO A 106 9.06 3.32 17.00
N PRO A 107 9.96 2.77 16.17
CA PRO A 107 9.59 2.05 14.96
C PRO A 107 8.55 0.95 15.23
N PRO A 108 7.55 0.77 14.36
CA PRO A 108 6.56 -0.29 14.52
C PRO A 108 7.18 -1.68 14.36
N THR A 109 6.78 -2.59 15.23
CA THR A 109 7.12 -4.01 15.15
C THR A 109 6.27 -4.65 14.06
N VAL A 110 6.80 -4.76 12.85
CA VAL A 110 6.15 -5.53 11.78
C VAL A 110 6.50 -7.00 12.02
N MET A 111 5.54 -7.80 12.50
CA MET A 111 5.63 -9.27 12.61
C MET A 111 5.42 -9.93 11.24
#